data_AF-M0R213-F1
#
_entry.id   AF-M0R213-F1
#
_cell.length_a   1.000
_cell.length_b   1.000
_cell.length_c   1.000
_cell.angle_alpha   90.00
_cell.angle_beta   90.00
_cell.angle_gamma   90.00
#
_symmetry.space_group_name_H-M   'P 1'
#
loop_
_entity.id
_entity.type
_entity.pdbx_description
1 polymer ?
#
loop_
_entity_poly.entity_id
_entity_poly.type
_entity_poly.pdbx_seq_one_letter_code
_entity_poly.pdbx_strand_id
1 'polypeptide(L)'
;HFCIDMLNAKLAVQKYEELFPAFSDSRECKLMKKLLEAHEEQNVDSYTESVKEYDSISRLDQWLTTMLLRIKKTIQGDEEDLR
;
A
#
# COMPACT_ATOMS: atom_id res chain seq x y z
N HIS A 1 14.60 5.97 -7.99
CA HIS A 1 13.35 6.76 -8.12
C HIS A 1 12.25 6.35 -7.12
N PHE A 2 12.39 5.26 -6.36
CA PHE A 2 11.40 4.81 -5.35
C PHE A 2 11.34 5.65 -4.05
N CYS A 3 12.40 6.39 -3.70
CA CYS A 3 12.35 7.35 -2.58
C CYS A 3 11.39 8.53 -2.84
N ILE A 4 10.85 8.65 -4.06
CA ILE A 4 9.83 9.64 -4.44
C ILE A 4 8.40 9.07 -4.29
N ASP A 5 8.21 7.75 -4.12
CA ASP A 5 6.86 7.15 -4.18
C ASP A 5 6.10 7.18 -2.84
N MET A 6 6.74 6.92 -1.70
CA MET A 6 6.02 6.86 -0.42
C MET A 6 5.49 8.23 0.03
N LEU A 7 6.31 9.27 -0.11
CA LEU A 7 5.89 10.64 0.23
C LEU A 7 4.74 11.10 -0.67
N ASN A 8 4.83 10.82 -1.98
CA ASN A 8 3.77 11.12 -2.92
C ASN A 8 2.49 10.34 -2.63
N ALA A 9 2.59 9.07 -2.23
CA ALA A 9 1.45 8.27 -1.83
C ALA A 9 0.77 8.82 -0.57
N LYS A 10 1.55 9.21 0.47
CA LYS A 10 1.01 9.87 1.67
C LYS A 10 0.29 11.18 1.33
N LEU A 11 0.91 12.03 0.50
CA LEU A 11 0.31 13.29 0.06
C LEU A 11 -0.96 13.08 -0.76
N ALA A 12 -0.95 12.08 -1.66
CA ALA A 12 -2.12 11.74 -2.46
C ALA A 12 -3.29 11.28 -1.56
N VAL A 13 -3.03 10.40 -0.59
CA VAL A 13 -4.06 9.94 0.36
C VAL A 13 -4.65 11.13 1.12
N GLN A 14 -3.81 12.00 1.70
CA GLN A 14 -4.28 13.18 2.42
C GLN A 14 -5.16 14.09 1.54
N LYS A 15 -4.71 14.36 0.31
CA LYS A 15 -5.49 15.16 -0.66
C LYS A 15 -6.85 14.54 -0.97
N TYR A 16 -6.93 13.22 -1.15
CA TYR A 16 -8.20 12.56 -1.41
C TYR A 16 -9.15 12.59 -0.21
N GLU A 17 -8.63 12.50 1.00
CA GLU A 17 -9.44 12.65 2.23
C GLU A 17 -10.00 14.06 2.39
N GLU A 18 -9.21 15.08 2.05
CA GLU A 18 -9.65 16.49 2.05
C GLU A 18 -10.74 16.75 1.01
N LEU A 19 -10.59 16.19 -0.20
CA LEU A 19 -11.54 16.38 -1.30
C LEU A 19 -12.83 15.58 -1.12
N PHE A 20 -12.76 14.41 -0.48
CA PHE A 20 -13.89 13.52 -0.29
C PHE A 20 -13.85 12.87 1.10
N PRO A 21 -14.53 13.46 2.11
CA PRO A 21 -14.47 12.96 3.48
C PRO A 21 -14.91 11.49 3.66
N ALA A 22 -15.82 11.01 2.81
CA ALA A 22 -16.25 9.61 2.83
C ALA A 22 -15.18 8.64 2.29
N PHE A 23 -14.14 9.15 1.60
CA PHE A 23 -12.99 8.33 1.17
C PHE A 23 -12.27 7.73 2.37
N SER A 24 -12.16 8.48 3.47
CA SER A 24 -11.48 8.07 4.70
C SER A 24 -12.06 6.79 5.30
N ASP A 25 -13.35 6.55 5.09
CA ASP A 25 -14.04 5.36 5.57
C ASP A 25 -13.98 4.17 4.60
N SER A 26 -13.54 4.42 3.35
CA SER A 26 -13.40 3.37 2.34
C SER A 26 -12.38 2.31 2.76
N ARG A 27 -12.59 1.08 2.27
CA ARG A 27 -11.68 -0.04 2.51
C ARG A 27 -10.31 0.24 1.87
N GLU A 28 -10.32 0.90 0.72
CA GLU A 28 -9.16 1.27 -0.08
C GLU A 28 -8.27 2.26 0.67
N CYS A 29 -8.86 3.32 1.25
CA CYS A 29 -8.09 4.30 2.03
C CYS A 29 -7.48 3.63 3.28
N LYS A 30 -8.27 2.84 4.00
CA LYS A 30 -7.81 2.08 5.18
C LYS A 30 -6.68 1.12 4.84
N LEU A 31 -6.78 0.38 3.74
CA LEU A 31 -5.71 -0.48 3.25
C LEU A 31 -4.46 0.36 2.95
N MET A 32 -4.59 1.42 2.14
CA MET A 32 -3.44 2.23 1.72
C MET A 32 -2.67 2.79 2.93
N LYS A 33 -3.38 3.28 3.96
CA LYS A 33 -2.75 3.76 5.20
C LYS A 33 -1.95 2.68 5.91
N LYS A 34 -2.53 1.49 6.10
CA LYS A 34 -1.84 0.34 6.71
C LYS A 34 -0.60 -0.09 5.92
N LEU A 35 -0.70 -0.11 4.59
CA LEU A 35 0.45 -0.48 3.73
C LEU A 35 1.57 0.54 3.81
N LEU A 36 1.25 1.84 3.89
CA LEU A 36 2.23 2.92 4.04
C LEU A 36 2.93 2.86 5.40
N GLU A 37 2.19 2.59 6.47
CA GLU A 37 2.75 2.40 7.82
C GLU A 37 3.67 1.17 7.87
N ALA A 38 3.20 0.02 7.37
CA ALA A 38 4.02 -1.19 7.31
C ALA A 38 5.29 -1.03 6.46
N HIS A 39 5.22 -0.22 5.39
CA HIS A 39 6.40 0.11 4.58
C HIS A 39 7.39 0.99 5.35
N GLU A 40 6.92 2.01 6.04
CA GLU A 40 7.75 2.91 6.86
C GLU A 40 8.45 2.17 8.02
N GLU A 41 7.76 1.21 8.63
CA GLU A 41 8.31 0.33 9.68
C GLU A 41 9.18 -0.81 9.15
N GLN A 42 9.31 -0.95 7.83
CA GLN A 42 9.97 -2.08 7.18
C GLN A 42 9.41 -3.44 7.63
N ASN A 43 8.11 -3.49 7.91
CA ASN A 43 7.41 -4.62 8.51
C ASN A 43 6.61 -5.40 7.45
N VAL A 44 7.27 -6.39 6.84
CA VAL A 44 6.68 -7.25 5.80
C VAL A 44 5.49 -8.09 6.30
N ASP A 45 5.47 -8.43 7.59
CA ASP A 45 4.41 -9.24 8.18
C ASP A 45 3.12 -8.42 8.30
N SER A 46 3.22 -7.20 8.84
CA SER A 46 2.10 -6.25 8.89
C SER A 46 1.56 -5.91 7.49
N TYR A 47 2.46 -5.76 6.51
CA TYR A 47 2.07 -5.57 5.12
C TYR A 47 1.25 -6.77 4.59
N THR A 48 1.76 -7.98 4.81
CA THR A 48 1.14 -9.21 4.30
C THR A 48 -0.21 -9.48 4.96
N GLU A 49 -0.32 -9.26 6.28
CA GLU A 49 -1.59 -9.44 6.98
C GLU A 49 -2.64 -8.41 6.53
N SER A 50 -2.25 -7.14 6.33
CA SER A 50 -3.16 -6.11 5.83
C SER A 50 -3.72 -6.44 4.43
N VAL A 51 -2.87 -6.97 3.53
CA VAL A 51 -3.30 -7.41 2.19
C VAL A 51 -4.27 -8.60 2.29
N LYS A 52 -3.98 -9.56 3.17
CA LYS A 52 -4.82 -10.75 3.39
C LYS A 52 -6.18 -10.39 3.98
N GLU A 53 -6.21 -9.50 4.98
CA GLU A 53 -7.46 -8.96 5.54
C GLU A 53 -8.32 -8.32 4.44
N TYR A 54 -7.71 -7.48 3.60
CA TYR A 54 -8.42 -6.84 2.50
C TYR A 54 -8.93 -7.86 1.47
N ASP A 55 -8.11 -8.81 1.03
CA ASP A 55 -8.49 -9.85 0.05
C ASP A 55 -9.66 -10.73 0.53
N SER A 56 -9.77 -10.94 1.84
CA SER A 56 -10.87 -11.72 2.44
C SER A 56 -12.24 -11.04 2.31
N ILE A 57 -12.28 -9.72 2.17
CA ILE A 57 -13.51 -8.91 2.07
C ILE A 57 -13.71 -8.40 0.63
N SER A 58 -12.61 -8.06 -0.03
CA SER A 58 -12.52 -7.48 -1.37
C SER A 58 -11.48 -8.25 -2.17
N ARG A 59 -11.93 -9.22 -2.96
CA ARG A 59 -11.04 -10.07 -3.75
C ARG A 59 -10.13 -9.23 -4.66
N LEU A 60 -8.83 -9.45 -4.54
CA LEU A 60 -7.81 -8.79 -5.35
C LEU A 60 -7.86 -9.32 -6.78
N ASP A 61 -7.80 -8.40 -7.75
CA ASP A 61 -7.55 -8.77 -9.13
C ASP A 61 -6.04 -8.96 -9.40
N GLN A 62 -5.74 -9.51 -10.58
CA GLN A 62 -4.36 -9.80 -10.99
C GLN A 62 -3.46 -8.56 -10.99
N TRP A 63 -4.00 -7.40 -11.36
CA TRP A 63 -3.22 -6.17 -11.49
C TRP A 63 -2.81 -5.66 -10.10
N LEU A 64 -3.78 -5.59 -9.17
CA LEU A 64 -3.53 -5.17 -7.80
C LEU A 64 -2.62 -6.15 -7.07
N THR A 65 -2.81 -7.46 -7.24
CA THR A 65 -1.88 -8.47 -6.70
C THR A 65 -0.47 -8.24 -7.21
N THR A 66 -0.29 -8.00 -8.50
CA THR A 66 1.04 -7.76 -9.10
C THR A 66 1.68 -6.51 -8.51
N MET A 67 0.92 -5.43 -8.32
CA MET A 67 1.42 -4.19 -7.74
C MET A 67 1.84 -4.36 -6.27
N LEU A 68 1.00 -5.01 -5.46
CA LEU A 68 1.27 -5.26 -4.05
C LEU A 68 2.50 -6.15 -3.85
N LEU A 69 2.70 -7.16 -4.71
CA LEU A 69 3.91 -8.00 -4.68
C LEU A 69 5.18 -7.20 -4.99
N ARG A 70 5.13 -6.25 -5.93
CA ARG A 70 6.28 -5.38 -6.22
C ARG A 70 6.62 -4.49 -5.03
N ILE A 71 5.62 -3.90 -4.39
CA ILE A 71 5.82 -3.08 -3.20
C ILE A 71 6.40 -3.93 -2.06
N LYS A 72 5.88 -5.14 -1.84
CA LYS A 72 6.40 -6.08 -0.84
C LYS A 72 7.90 -6.35 -1.01
N LYS A 73 8.36 -6.60 -2.24
CA LYS A 73 9.80 -6.81 -2.53
C LYS A 73 10.66 -5.62 -2.10
N THR A 74 10.15 -4.39 -2.24
CA THR A 74 10.88 -3.18 -1.79
C THR A 74 11.07 -3.11 -0.27
N ILE A 75 10.18 -3.73 0.50
CA ILE A 75 10.29 -3.82 1.97
C ILE A 75 11.31 -4.90 2.36
N GLN A 76 11.43 -5.96 1.57
CA GLN A 76 12.33 -7.08 1.83
C GLN A 76 13.79 -6.79 1.44
N GLY A 77 14.06 -5.64 0.83
CA GLY A 77 15.40 -5.28 0.33
C GLY A 77 15.77 -5.97 -0.99
N ASP A 78 14.83 -6.65 -1.64
CA ASP A 78 15.01 -7.29 -2.94
C ASP A 78 14.92 -6.24 -4.06
N GLU A 79 15.92 -5.34 -4.14
CA GLU A 79 16.00 -4.27 -5.16
C GLU A 79 16.45 -4.78 -6.55
N GLU A 80 16.88 -6.03 -6.70
CA GLU A 80 17.48 -6.54 -7.95
C GLU A 80 16.50 -6.66 -9.14
N ASP A 81 15.18 -6.67 -8.91
CA ASP A 81 14.17 -6.86 -9.96
C ASP A 81 13.61 -5.57 -10.59
N LEU A 82 14.10 -4.38 -10.17
CA LEU A 82 13.60 -3.08 -10.64
C LEU A 82 14.51 -2.40 -11.69
N ARG A 83 15.46 -3.13 -12.28
CA ARG A 83 16.31 -2.65 -13.39
C ARG A 83 15.79 -3.05 -14.75
#